data_AF-A0AAW0WAE6-F1
#
_entry.id   AF-A0AAW0WAE6-F1
#
_cell.length_a   1.000
_cell.length_b   1.000
_cell.length_c   1.000
_cell.angle_alpha   90.00
_cell.angle_beta   90.00
_cell.angle_gamma   90.00
#
_symmetry.space_group_name_H-M   'P 1'
#
loop_
_entity.id
_entity.type
_entity.pdbx_description
1 polymer ?
#
loop_
_entity_poly.entity_id
_entity_poly.type
_entity_poly.pdbx_seq_one_letter_code
_entity_poly.pdbx_strand_id
1 'polypeptide(L)'
;RVKNHYGQLKEALMETLVCASTNLGGNHQVDLGNRNAGEVQHAKFEESIEKFYTLCDQMELNLRTAIDSQLQGKASQFYTPSSISAPPVDVQKYAHYLTTVRNQVVYAKDIHTALVDAATNMSINTTAMSAMDSSN
;
A
#
# COMPACT_ATOMS: atom_id res chain seq x y z
N ARG A 1 16.56 -11.03 0.98
CA ARG A 1 16.43 -10.16 -0.21
C ARG A 1 17.79 -9.76 -0.77
N VAL A 2 18.64 -9.01 -0.04
CA VAL A 2 20.01 -8.64 -0.50
C VAL A 2 20.89 -9.84 -0.89
N LYS A 3 20.89 -10.93 -0.10
CA LYS A 3 21.64 -12.16 -0.44
C LYS A 3 21.20 -12.81 -1.76
N ASN A 4 19.95 -12.62 -2.17
CA ASN A 4 19.42 -13.14 -3.44
C ASN A 4 19.93 -12.29 -4.62
N HIS A 5 20.01 -10.96 -4.44
CA HIS A 5 20.55 -10.05 -5.45
C HIS A 5 22.04 -10.29 -5.73
N TYR A 6 22.82 -10.75 -4.75
CA TYR A 6 24.24 -11.11 -4.97
C TYR A 6 24.43 -12.23 -6.02
N GLY A 7 23.58 -13.26 -5.99
CA GLY A 7 23.62 -14.34 -6.98
C GLY A 7 23.29 -13.82 -8.38
N GLN A 8 22.20 -13.05 -8.49
CA GLN A 8 21.77 -12.41 -9.74
C GLN A 8 22.82 -11.45 -10.31
N LEU A 9 23.51 -10.70 -9.44
CA LEU A 9 24.58 -9.78 -9.84
C LEU A 9 25.76 -10.53 -10.44
N LYS A 10 26.18 -11.64 -9.81
CA LYS A 10 27.25 -12.49 -10.33
C LYS A 10 26.89 -13.06 -11.71
N GLU A 11 25.65 -13.53 -11.86
CA GLU A 11 25.15 -14.05 -13.13
C GLU A 11 25.10 -12.97 -14.21
N ALA A 12 24.56 -11.79 -13.92
CA ALA A 12 24.51 -10.67 -14.86
C ALA A 12 25.91 -10.18 -15.29
N LEU A 13 26.88 -10.18 -14.37
CA LEU A 13 28.26 -9.84 -14.69
C LEU A 13 28.90 -10.89 -15.62
N MET A 14 28.69 -12.18 -15.34
CA MET A 14 29.18 -13.26 -16.21
C MET A 14 28.56 -13.17 -17.60
N GLU A 15 27.25 -12.94 -17.68
CA GLU A 15 26.52 -12.72 -18.94
C GLU A 15 27.14 -11.56 -19.74
N THR A 16 27.40 -10.43 -19.07
CA THR A 16 28.03 -9.25 -19.68
C THR A 16 29.42 -9.56 -20.26
N LEU A 17 30.25 -10.30 -19.51
CA LEU A 17 31.59 -10.70 -19.97
C LEU A 17 31.53 -11.66 -21.17
N VAL A 18 30.57 -12.58 -21.18
CA VAL A 18 30.35 -13.48 -22.32
C VAL A 18 29.92 -12.70 -23.56
N CYS A 19 29.01 -11.74 -23.43
CA CYS A 19 28.61 -10.86 -24.53
C CYS A 19 29.79 -10.04 -25.07
N ALA A 20 30.60 -9.46 -24.19
CA ALA A 20 31.79 -8.70 -24.58
C ALA A 20 32.81 -9.58 -25.32
N SER A 21 33.10 -10.76 -24.78
CA SER A 21 34.03 -11.72 -25.40
C SER A 21 33.55 -12.18 -26.78
N THR A 22 32.24 -12.44 -26.92
CA THR A 22 31.63 -12.83 -28.19
C THR A 22 31.77 -11.72 -29.23
N ASN A 23 31.49 -10.48 -28.84
CA ASN A 23 31.60 -9.32 -29.74
C ASN A 23 33.04 -9.05 -30.16
N LEU A 24 33.99 -9.09 -29.22
CA LEU A 24 35.42 -8.93 -29.52
C LEU A 24 35.94 -10.04 -30.43
N GLY A 25 35.58 -11.30 -30.17
CA GLY A 25 35.95 -12.42 -31.00
C GLY A 25 35.36 -12.32 -32.41
N GLY A 26 34.11 -11.87 -32.52
CA GLY A 26 33.45 -11.59 -33.80
C GLY A 26 34.19 -10.53 -34.61
N ASN A 27 34.49 -9.39 -33.99
CA ASN A 27 35.23 -8.30 -34.62
C ASN A 27 36.62 -8.75 -35.06
N HIS A 28 37.33 -9.50 -34.22
CA HIS A 28 38.65 -10.03 -34.55
C HIS A 28 38.64 -10.91 -35.81
N GLN A 29 37.60 -11.73 -36.02
CA GLN A 29 37.49 -12.55 -37.23
C GLN A 29 37.22 -11.72 -38.48
N VAL A 30 36.54 -10.58 -38.34
CA VAL A 30 36.33 -9.63 -39.44
C VAL A 30 37.63 -8.93 -39.78
N ASP A 31 38.39 -8.50 -38.76
CA ASP A 31 39.68 -7.82 -38.95
C ASP A 31 40.72 -8.72 -39.65
N LEU A 32 40.67 -10.03 -39.40
CA LEU A 32 41.51 -11.01 -40.08
C LEU A 32 41.03 -11.35 -41.51
N GLY A 33 39.86 -10.86 -41.92
CA GLY A 33 39.24 -11.19 -43.21
C GLY A 33 38.65 -12.60 -43.27
N ASN A 34 38.52 -13.29 -42.13
CA ASN A 34 37.93 -14.64 -42.06
C ASN A 34 36.40 -14.61 -42.14
N ARG A 35 35.77 -13.46 -41.86
CA ARG A 35 34.32 -13.24 -41.91
C ARG A 35 33.99 -11.84 -42.41
N ASN A 36 32.82 -11.68 -43.04
CA ASN A 36 32.31 -10.35 -43.38
C ASN A 36 31.61 -9.72 -42.17
N ALA A 37 31.64 -8.39 -42.07
CA ALA A 37 31.00 -7.66 -40.97
C ALA A 37 29.49 -7.97 -40.81
N GLY A 38 28.78 -8.24 -41.92
CA GLY A 38 27.36 -8.59 -41.90
C GLY A 38 27.05 -10.02 -41.43
N GLU A 39 28.05 -10.88 -41.27
CA GLU A 39 27.90 -12.28 -40.85
C GLU A 39 28.11 -12.49 -39.34
N VAL A 40 28.63 -11.48 -38.65
CA VAL A 40 28.87 -11.53 -37.20
C VAL A 40 27.59 -11.15 -36.46
N GLN A 41 27.00 -12.11 -35.75
CA GLN A 41 25.95 -11.80 -34.79
C GLN A 41 26.56 -11.15 -33.56
N HIS A 42 26.18 -9.90 -33.29
CA HIS A 42 26.53 -9.23 -32.06
C HIS A 42 25.66 -9.72 -30.91
N ALA A 43 26.31 -10.20 -29.86
CA ALA A 43 25.66 -10.42 -28.57
C ALA A 43 25.16 -9.09 -28.02
N LYS A 44 24.03 -9.13 -27.32
CA LYS A 44 23.33 -7.96 -26.76
C LYS A 44 24.02 -7.40 -25.51
N PHE A 45 25.25 -6.92 -25.69
CA PHE A 45 26.08 -6.42 -24.61
C PHE A 45 25.41 -5.29 -23.83
N GLU A 46 24.80 -4.31 -24.51
CA GLU A 46 24.11 -3.17 -23.90
C GLU A 46 23.00 -3.62 -22.94
N GLU A 47 22.18 -4.60 -23.35
CA GLU A 47 21.11 -5.16 -22.50
C GLU A 47 21.69 -5.86 -21.26
N SER A 48 22.78 -6.63 -21.43
CA SER A 48 23.41 -7.36 -20.32
C SER A 48 24.06 -6.44 -19.29
N ILE A 49 24.71 -5.35 -19.74
CA ILE A 49 25.40 -4.41 -18.84
C ILE A 49 24.39 -3.49 -18.12
N GLU A 50 23.31 -3.08 -18.79
CA GLU A 50 22.21 -2.33 -18.16
C GLU A 50 21.57 -3.13 -17.02
N LYS A 51 21.33 -4.43 -17.25
CA LYS A 51 20.83 -5.34 -16.23
C LYS A 51 21.78 -5.46 -15.03
N PHE A 52 23.09 -5.51 -15.26
CA PHE A 52 24.08 -5.50 -14.18
C PHE A 52 24.00 -4.22 -13.33
N TYR A 53 23.97 -3.04 -13.96
CA TYR A 53 23.86 -1.78 -13.25
C TYR A 53 22.54 -1.63 -12.48
N THR A 54 21.42 -2.07 -13.08
CA THR A 54 20.11 -2.07 -12.41
C THR A 54 20.14 -2.88 -11.11
N LEU A 55 20.85 -4.02 -11.10
CA LEU A 55 21.01 -4.84 -9.88
C LEU A 55 21.88 -4.15 -8.82
N CYS A 56 22.94 -3.44 -9.23
CA CYS A 56 23.76 -2.62 -8.32
C CYS A 56 22.91 -1.54 -7.64
N ASP A 57 22.14 -0.77 -8.42
CA ASP A 57 21.30 0.32 -7.91
C ASP A 57 20.25 -0.22 -6.92
N GLN A 58 19.64 -1.35 -7.27
CA GLN A 58 18.65 -1.99 -6.41
C GLN A 58 19.27 -2.52 -5.10
N MET A 59 20.50 -3.04 -5.14
CA MET A 59 21.23 -3.44 -3.95
C MET A 59 21.58 -2.24 -3.07
N GLU A 60 22.08 -1.16 -3.65
CA GLU A 60 22.38 0.08 -2.93
C GLU A 60 21.15 0.62 -2.21
N LEU A 61 20.02 0.74 -2.93
CA LEU A 61 18.77 1.22 -2.37
C LEU A 61 18.32 0.36 -1.18
N ASN A 62 18.33 -0.97 -1.34
CA ASN A 62 17.93 -1.90 -0.28
C ASN A 62 18.83 -1.77 0.97
N LEU A 63 20.13 -1.56 0.79
CA LEU A 63 21.07 -1.37 1.90
C LEU A 63 20.81 -0.05 2.63
N ARG A 64 20.60 1.04 1.88
CA ARG A 64 20.23 2.35 2.46
C ARG A 64 18.94 2.24 3.28
N THR A 65 17.89 1.67 2.70
CA THR A 65 16.61 1.46 3.40
C THR A 65 16.75 0.59 4.64
N ALA A 66 17.58 -0.46 4.60
CA ALA A 66 17.84 -1.30 5.77
C ALA A 66 18.48 -0.50 6.91
N ILE A 67 19.47 0.34 6.60
CA ILE A 67 20.12 1.24 7.57
C ILE A 67 19.09 2.20 8.17
N ASP A 68 18.28 2.86 7.34
CA ASP A 68 17.27 3.81 7.79
C ASP A 68 16.24 3.14 8.69
N SER A 69 15.79 1.94 8.34
CA SER A 69 14.84 1.17 9.17
C SER A 69 15.43 0.77 10.53
N GLN A 70 16.73 0.47 10.58
CA GLN A 70 17.42 0.17 11.83
C GLN A 70 17.56 1.42 12.70
N LEU A 71 17.87 2.57 12.11
CA LEU A 71 17.92 3.85 12.80
C LEU A 71 16.55 4.24 13.35
N GLN A 72 15.50 4.10 12.54
CA GLN A 72 14.11 4.31 12.95
C GLN A 72 13.72 3.38 14.10
N GLY A 73 14.13 2.10 14.05
CA GLY A 73 13.89 1.15 15.13
C GLY A 73 14.54 1.57 16.45
N LYS A 74 15.79 2.04 16.41
CA LYS A 74 16.49 2.58 17.59
C LYS A 74 15.83 3.83 18.14
N ALA A 75 15.47 4.78 17.26
CA ALA A 75 14.78 6.00 17.65
C ALA A 75 13.41 5.67 18.27
N SER A 76 12.66 4.74 17.68
CA SER A 76 11.38 4.28 18.22
C SER A 76 11.52 3.71 19.63
N GLN A 77 12.52 2.87 19.91
CA GLN A 77 12.77 2.34 21.26
C GLN A 77 13.18 3.42 22.26
N PHE A 78 13.96 4.43 21.82
CA PHE A 78 14.42 5.51 22.67
C PHE A 78 13.30 6.50 23.03
N TYR A 79 12.52 6.93 22.04
CA TYR A 79 11.45 7.91 22.21
C TYR A 79 10.09 7.29 22.59
N THR A 80 9.95 5.96 22.47
CA THR A 80 8.76 5.20 22.85
C THR A 80 9.15 3.99 23.73
N PRO A 81 9.61 4.22 24.97
CA PRO A 81 10.15 3.16 25.83
C PRO A 81 9.09 2.15 26.31
N SER A 82 7.82 2.48 26.17
CA SER A 82 6.70 1.59 26.49
C SER A 82 6.24 0.91 25.21
N SER A 83 6.36 -0.41 25.14
CA SER A 83 5.56 -1.19 24.19
C SER A 83 4.11 -0.77 24.39
N ILE A 84 3.53 -0.06 23.43
CA ILE A 84 2.09 0.03 23.32
C ILE A 84 1.71 -1.38 22.90
N SER A 85 1.60 -2.30 23.88
CA SER A 85 0.74 -3.45 23.70
C SER A 85 -0.56 -2.82 23.24
N ALA A 86 -0.88 -2.94 21.95
CA ALA A 86 -2.23 -2.65 21.50
C ALA A 86 -3.08 -3.41 22.52
N PRO A 87 -3.90 -2.71 23.34
CA PRO A 87 -4.77 -3.43 24.24
C PRO A 87 -5.50 -4.43 23.35
N PRO A 88 -5.58 -5.72 23.74
CA PRO A 88 -6.24 -6.72 22.92
C PRO A 88 -7.53 -6.08 22.44
N VAL A 89 -7.72 -5.98 21.12
CA VAL A 89 -8.88 -5.28 20.54
C VAL A 89 -10.07 -5.85 21.28
N ASP A 90 -10.62 -5.04 22.18
CA ASP A 90 -11.60 -5.53 23.12
C ASP A 90 -12.87 -5.66 22.30
N VAL A 91 -13.04 -6.83 21.69
CA VAL A 91 -14.17 -7.15 20.81
C VAL A 91 -15.48 -6.87 21.55
N GLN A 92 -15.47 -6.95 22.89
CA GLN A 92 -16.58 -6.54 23.75
C GLN A 92 -16.84 -5.04 23.68
N LYS A 93 -15.83 -4.16 23.69
CA LYS A 93 -16.02 -2.70 23.55
C LYS A 93 -16.64 -2.33 22.20
N TYR A 94 -16.22 -2.97 21.11
CA TYR A 94 -16.81 -2.70 19.80
C TYR A 94 -18.26 -3.21 19.71
N ALA A 95 -18.53 -4.41 20.24
CA ALA A 95 -19.89 -4.96 20.32
C ALA A 95 -20.82 -4.10 21.21
N HIS A 96 -20.32 -3.61 22.35
CA HIS A 96 -21.05 -2.69 23.22
C HIS A 96 -21.28 -1.33 22.57
N TYR A 97 -20.28 -0.77 21.89
CA TYR A 97 -20.43 0.47 21.13
C TYR A 97 -21.54 0.34 20.06
N LEU A 98 -21.54 -0.74 19.28
CA LEU A 98 -22.58 -1.00 18.29
C LEU A 98 -23.97 -1.13 18.93
N THR A 99 -24.07 -1.75 20.10
CA THR A 99 -25.33 -1.85 20.86
C THR A 99 -25.82 -0.48 21.33
N THR A 100 -24.92 0.34 21.88
CA THR A 100 -25.23 1.71 22.32
C THR A 100 -25.70 2.58 21.15
N VAL A 101 -25.01 2.54 20.02
CA VAL A 101 -25.39 3.30 18.82
C VAL A 101 -26.77 2.87 18.31
N ARG A 102 -27.06 1.56 18.25
CA ARG A 102 -28.40 1.07 17.86
C ARG A 102 -29.49 1.55 18.81
N ASN A 103 -29.25 1.48 20.11
CA ASN A 103 -30.21 1.98 21.11
C ASN A 103 -30.46 3.48 20.97
N GLN A 104 -29.41 4.28 20.74
CA GLN A 104 -29.55 5.72 20.50
C GLN A 104 -30.40 6.03 19.26
N VAL A 105 -30.23 5.27 18.18
CA VAL A 105 -31.05 5.41 16.96
C VAL A 105 -32.52 5.09 17.25
N VAL A 106 -32.80 4.02 18.01
CA VAL A 106 -34.17 3.65 18.40
C VAL A 106 -34.78 4.73 19.29
N TYR A 107 -34.08 5.18 20.33
CA TYR A 107 -34.57 6.25 21.20
C TYR A 107 -34.85 7.55 20.44
N ALA A 108 -33.98 7.93 19.51
CA ALA A 108 -34.22 9.11 18.67
C ALA A 108 -35.49 8.95 17.81
N LYS A 109 -35.72 7.75 17.26
CA LYS A 109 -36.94 7.44 16.51
C LYS A 109 -38.19 7.48 17.39
N ASP A 110 -38.11 6.96 18.61
CA ASP A 110 -39.24 6.93 19.53
C ASP A 110 -39.61 8.35 20.00
N ILE A 111 -38.60 9.18 20.32
CA ILE A 111 -38.81 10.61 20.64
C ILE A 111 -39.43 11.35 19.46
N HIS A 112 -38.91 11.12 18.24
CA HIS A 112 -39.47 11.72 17.04
C HIS A 112 -40.93 11.32 16.83
N THR A 113 -41.25 10.03 16.99
CA THR A 113 -42.62 9.51 16.84
C THR A 113 -43.54 10.13 17.88
N ALA A 114 -43.12 10.17 19.15
CA ALA A 114 -43.89 10.81 20.22
C ALA A 114 -44.13 12.30 19.98
N LEU A 115 -43.14 13.03 19.44
CA LEU A 115 -43.29 14.44 19.05
C LEU A 115 -44.26 14.63 17.89
N VAL A 116 -44.20 13.77 16.86
CA VAL A 116 -45.12 13.81 15.73
C VAL A 116 -46.54 13.49 16.18
N ASP A 117 -46.73 12.48 17.02
CA ASP A 117 -48.03 12.12 17.57
C ASP A 117 -48.60 13.25 18.44
N ALA A 118 -47.77 13.89 19.26
CA ALA A 118 -48.19 15.07 20.03
C ALA A 118 -48.58 16.25 19.13
N ALA A 119 -47.78 16.53 18.09
CA ALA A 119 -48.05 17.62 17.16
C ALA A 119 -49.32 17.40 16.33
N THR A 120 -49.54 16.17 15.86
CA THR A 120 -50.76 15.79 15.13
C THR A 120 -51.99 15.82 16.04
N ASN A 121 -51.90 15.32 17.27
CA ASN A 121 -52.99 15.41 18.25
C ASN A 121 -53.35 16.87 18.59
N MET A 122 -52.37 17.77 18.72
CA MET A 122 -52.64 19.20 18.91
C MET A 122 -53.29 19.85 17.69
N SER A 123 -52.86 19.49 16.48
CA SER A 123 -53.47 19.96 15.23
C SER A 123 -54.93 19.52 15.10
N ILE A 124 -55.22 18.27 15.47
CA ILE A 124 -56.58 17.71 15.46
C ILE A 124 -57.46 18.39 16.52
N ASN A 125 -56.98 18.56 17.75
CA ASN A 125 -57.75 19.23 18.81
C ASN A 125 -58.05 20.71 18.52
N THR A 126 -57.13 21.42 17.85
CA THR A 126 -57.37 22.81 17.44
C THR A 126 -58.45 22.88 16.35
N THR A 127 -58.48 21.89 15.44
CA THR A 127 -59.50 21.78 14.40
C THR A 127 -60.86 21.37 14.99
N ALA A 128 -60.89 20.46 15.97
CA ALA A 128 -62.09 20.06 16.69
C ALA A 128 -62.68 21.19 17.54
N MET A 129 -61.85 22.01 18.19
CA MET A 129 -62.29 23.23 18.89
C MET A 129 -62.91 24.26 17.92
N SER A 130 -62.33 24.46 16.72
CA SER A 130 -62.94 25.35 15.71
C SER A 130 -64.28 24.83 15.14
N ALA A 131 -64.48 23.51 15.12
CA ALA A 131 -65.74 22.90 14.69
C ALA A 131 -66.85 22.99 15.76
N MET A 132 -66.49 22.94 17.06
CA MET A 132 -67.44 23.13 18.16
C MET A 132 -67.89 24.59 18.35
N ASP A 133 -67.01 25.57 18.07
CA ASP A 133 -67.34 27.00 18.17
C ASP A 133 -68.27 27.49 17.03
N SER A 134 -68.54 26.64 16.04
CA SER A 134 -69.44 26.91 14.90
C SER A 134 -70.86 26.34 15.08
N SER A 135 -71.21 25.77 16.24
CA SER A 135 -72.52 25.12 16.50
C SER A 135 -73.27 25.68 17.72
N ASN A 136 -73.03 26.94 18.13
CA ASN A 136 -73.84 27.64 19.12
C ASN A 136 -74.39 28.95 18.57
#